data_AF-A0A2D1SR53-F1
#
_entry.id   AF-A0A2D1SR53-F1
#
_cell.length_a   1.000
_cell.length_b   1.000
_cell.length_c   1.000
_cell.angle_alpha   90.00
_cell.angle_beta   90.00
_cell.angle_gamma   90.00
#
_symmetry.space_group_name_H-M   'P 1'
#
loop_
_entity.id
_entity.type
_entity.pdbx_description
1 polymer ?
#
loop_
_entity_poly.entity_id
_entity_poly.type
_entity_poly.pdbx_seq_one_letter_code
_entity_poly.pdbx_strand_id
1 'polypeptide(L)'
;MRKMIYVQYATMIVLSFISGVACYQLFDIQQVTQIIEWGDRRLLSVDKPTFIWSIIPFLLAIITVLLFSTHKFLTMIAPIIIAIKVTFLGFSSVFLLVQHHSIKLYALWWFPFQFLYCLLLIALYKSGQINRSGRPIRGAVPWKKVVAVLILMNVVFIGENFVISYLFK
;
A
#
# COMPACT_ATOMS: atom_id res chain seq x y z
N MET A 1 -13.51 17.11 15.32
CA MET A 1 -12.19 16.44 15.32
C MET A 1 -12.10 15.18 14.44
N ARG A 2 -13.01 14.19 14.50
CA ARG A 2 -12.93 12.97 13.64
C ARG A 2 -12.91 13.24 12.13
N LYS A 3 -13.70 14.20 11.62
CA LYS A 3 -13.69 14.61 10.21
C LYS A 3 -12.31 15.12 9.76
N MET A 4 -11.62 15.87 10.63
CA MET A 4 -10.28 16.42 10.37
C MET A 4 -9.22 15.32 10.16
N ILE A 5 -9.33 14.23 10.91
CA ILE A 5 -8.43 13.07 10.77
C ILE A 5 -8.63 12.37 9.42
N TYR A 6 -9.87 12.21 8.94
CA TYR A 6 -10.12 11.62 7.63
C TYR A 6 -9.59 12.50 6.49
N VAL A 7 -9.78 13.83 6.61
CA VAL A 7 -9.22 14.79 5.66
C VAL A 7 -7.69 14.70 5.63
N GLN A 8 -7.03 14.62 6.79
CA GLN A 8 -5.57 14.47 6.85
C GLN A 8 -5.05 13.23 6.09
N TYR A 9 -5.66 12.06 6.29
CA TYR A 9 -5.25 10.86 5.56
C TYR A 9 -5.59 10.92 4.07
N ALA A 10 -6.73 11.52 3.70
CA ALA A 10 -7.07 11.72 2.30
C ALA A 10 -6.07 12.65 1.62
N THR A 11 -5.72 13.77 2.25
CA THR A 11 -4.69 14.70 1.77
C THR A 11 -3.33 14.01 1.68
N MET A 12 -2.94 13.20 2.68
CA MET A 12 -1.71 12.40 2.63
C MET A 12 -1.69 11.49 1.41
N ILE A 13 -2.78 10.74 1.16
CA ILE A 13 -2.87 9.85 0.00
C ILE A 13 -2.73 10.64 -1.30
N VAL A 14 -3.51 11.72 -1.45
CA VAL A 14 -3.54 12.52 -2.68
C VAL A 14 -2.17 13.15 -2.96
N LEU A 15 -1.57 13.81 -1.96
CA LEU A 15 -0.27 14.45 -2.12
C LEU A 15 0.83 13.43 -2.41
N SER A 16 0.86 12.30 -1.69
CA SER A 16 1.83 11.24 -1.96
C SER A 16 1.66 10.65 -3.36
N PHE A 17 0.42 10.41 -3.80
CA PHE A 17 0.16 9.90 -5.15
C PHE A 17 0.65 10.88 -6.21
N ILE A 18 0.30 12.17 -6.09
CA ILE A 18 0.76 13.22 -7.01
C ILE A 18 2.29 13.33 -7.00
N SER A 19 2.93 13.25 -5.82
CA SER A 19 4.39 13.25 -5.75
C SER A 19 5.01 12.04 -6.46
N GLY A 20 4.37 10.87 -6.40
CA GLY A 20 4.82 9.69 -7.14
C GLY A 20 4.74 9.88 -8.64
N VAL A 21 3.65 10.47 -9.13
CA VAL A 21 3.46 10.85 -10.53
C VAL A 21 4.54 11.85 -10.97
N ALA A 22 4.80 12.87 -10.16
CA ALA A 22 5.82 13.88 -10.45
C ALA A 22 7.24 13.28 -10.45
N CYS A 23 7.56 12.43 -9.47
CA CYS A 23 8.85 11.74 -9.41
C CYS A 23 9.11 10.93 -10.68
N TYR A 24 8.11 10.21 -11.20
CA TYR A 24 8.26 9.46 -12.45
C TYR A 24 8.74 10.34 -13.61
N GLN A 25 8.22 11.57 -13.72
CA GLN A 25 8.57 12.50 -14.78
C GLN A 25 9.98 13.07 -14.66
N LEU A 26 10.58 13.00 -13.46
CA LEU A 26 11.92 13.54 -13.18
C LEU A 26 13.03 12.50 -13.33
N PHE A 27 12.71 11.21 -13.27
CA PHE A 27 13.70 10.13 -13.37
C PHE A 27 13.83 9.62 -14.80
N ASP A 28 15.04 9.18 -15.15
CA ASP A 28 15.28 8.50 -16.42
C ASP A 28 14.75 7.05 -16.38
N ILE A 29 14.49 6.45 -17.55
CA ILE A 29 13.85 5.14 -17.64
C ILE A 29 14.66 4.01 -16.97
N GLN A 30 15.99 4.12 -16.96
CA GLN A 30 16.86 3.16 -16.26
C GLN A 30 16.67 3.24 -14.74
N GLN A 31 16.54 4.45 -14.19
CA GLN A 31 16.30 4.65 -12.77
C GLN A 31 14.90 4.21 -12.38
N VAL A 32 13.91 4.50 -13.23
CA VAL A 32 12.52 4.06 -13.05
C VAL A 32 12.41 2.55 -12.95
N THR A 33 13.03 1.83 -13.90
CA THR A 33 13.01 0.37 -13.92
C THR A 33 13.71 -0.24 -12.70
N GLN A 34 14.83 0.33 -12.25
CA GLN A 34 15.50 -0.09 -11.00
C GLN A 34 14.61 0.12 -9.76
N ILE A 35 13.97 1.28 -9.63
CA ILE A 35 13.06 1.58 -8.50
C ILE A 35 11.89 0.59 -8.48
N ILE A 36 11.32 0.28 -9.65
CA ILE A 36 10.24 -0.70 -9.78
C ILE A 36 10.73 -2.10 -9.44
N GLU A 37 11.94 -2.47 -9.87
CA GLU A 37 12.51 -3.77 -9.58
C GLU A 37 12.69 -4.00 -8.06
N TRP A 38 13.06 -2.96 -7.33
CA TRP A 38 13.17 -3.03 -5.87
C TRP A 38 11.82 -2.97 -5.17
N GLY A 39 10.84 -2.25 -5.72
CA GLY A 39 9.53 -2.07 -5.11
C GLY A 39 8.54 -3.21 -5.40
N ASP A 40 8.31 -3.52 -6.66
CA ASP A 40 7.45 -4.61 -7.12
C ASP A 40 7.83 -5.06 -8.55
N ARG A 41 8.58 -6.16 -8.63
CA ARG A 41 9.05 -6.74 -9.91
C ARG A 41 7.93 -7.16 -10.85
N ARG A 42 6.71 -7.41 -10.33
CA ARG A 42 5.57 -7.87 -11.14
C ARG A 42 5.12 -6.84 -12.18
N LEU A 43 5.48 -5.58 -11.97
CA LEU A 43 5.24 -4.49 -12.91
C LEU A 43 6.10 -4.58 -14.16
N LEU A 44 7.28 -5.21 -14.08
CA LEU A 44 8.24 -5.32 -15.19
C LEU A 44 7.98 -6.57 -16.05
N SER A 45 7.31 -7.57 -15.50
CA SER A 45 7.01 -8.81 -16.21
C SER A 45 5.82 -8.64 -17.16
N VAL A 46 6.04 -8.98 -18.44
CA VAL A 46 4.97 -9.11 -19.44
C VAL A 46 4.16 -10.40 -19.23
N ASP A 47 4.82 -11.44 -18.69
CA ASP A 47 4.23 -12.74 -18.39
C ASP A 47 3.58 -12.79 -17.00
N LYS A 48 2.76 -13.84 -16.78
CA LYS A 48 2.08 -14.08 -15.49
C LYS A 48 3.09 -14.07 -14.33
N PRO A 49 2.99 -13.13 -13.38
CA PRO A 49 3.91 -13.07 -12.26
C PRO A 49 3.77 -14.31 -11.37
N THR A 50 4.90 -14.87 -10.92
CA THR A 50 4.89 -15.98 -9.96
C THR A 50 4.29 -15.55 -8.63
N PHE A 51 3.54 -16.46 -8.00
CA PHE A 51 2.81 -16.21 -6.76
C PHE A 51 3.72 -15.67 -5.62
N ILE A 52 4.99 -16.10 -5.59
CA ILE A 52 6.00 -15.63 -4.63
C ILE A 52 6.21 -14.11 -4.71
N TRP A 53 6.27 -13.55 -5.93
CA TRP A 53 6.47 -12.11 -6.12
C TRP A 53 5.25 -11.29 -5.70
N SER A 54 4.07 -11.90 -5.58
CA SER A 54 2.87 -11.27 -5.01
C SER A 54 2.88 -11.30 -3.48
N ILE A 55 3.32 -12.40 -2.88
CA ILE A 55 3.30 -12.60 -1.42
C ILE A 55 4.29 -11.67 -0.71
N ILE A 56 5.51 -11.55 -1.24
CA ILE A 56 6.60 -10.81 -0.59
C ILE A 56 6.22 -9.34 -0.31
N PRO A 57 5.84 -8.51 -1.30
CA PRO A 57 5.50 -7.11 -1.04
C PRO A 57 4.27 -6.95 -0.14
N PHE A 58 3.34 -7.90 -0.19
CA PHE A 58 2.14 -7.92 0.66
C PHE A 58 2.48 -8.19 2.14
N LEU A 59 3.21 -9.27 2.43
CA LEU A 59 3.63 -9.61 3.79
C LEU A 59 4.55 -8.55 4.37
N LEU A 60 5.49 -8.04 3.58
CA LEU A 60 6.42 -7.00 4.03
C LEU A 60 5.65 -5.75 4.46
N ALA A 61 4.70 -5.27 3.66
CA ALA A 61 3.88 -4.11 4.02
C ALA A 61 3.08 -4.31 5.31
N ILE A 62 2.47 -5.49 5.50
CA ILE A 62 1.71 -5.82 6.72
C ILE A 62 2.62 -5.86 7.95
N ILE A 63 3.74 -6.59 7.86
CA ILE A 63 4.68 -6.76 8.97
C ILE A 63 5.24 -5.40 9.38
N THR A 64 5.65 -4.59 8.40
CA THR A 64 6.17 -3.25 8.65
C THR A 64 5.11 -2.41 9.38
N VAL A 65 3.89 -2.29 8.87
CA VAL A 65 2.88 -1.46 9.54
C VAL A 65 2.52 -1.99 10.94
N LEU A 66 2.41 -3.31 11.14
CA LEU A 66 2.16 -3.88 12.46
C LEU A 66 3.28 -3.60 13.46
N LEU A 67 4.54 -3.77 13.04
CA LEU A 67 5.70 -3.56 13.90
C LEU A 67 5.80 -2.09 14.32
N PHE A 68 5.72 -1.15 13.38
CA PHE A 68 5.80 0.28 13.66
C PHE A 68 4.55 0.82 14.38
N SER A 69 3.37 0.20 14.18
CA SER A 69 2.14 0.58 14.91
C SER A 69 2.12 0.12 16.36
N THR A 70 2.78 -0.99 16.69
CA THR A 70 2.75 -1.58 18.04
C THR A 70 3.85 -1.01 18.95
N HIS A 71 4.95 -0.52 18.38
CA HIS A 71 6.06 0.07 19.14
C HIS A 71 5.82 1.54 19.52
N LYS A 72 5.85 1.82 20.83
CA LYS A 72 5.54 3.13 21.46
C LYS A 72 6.34 4.34 20.91
N PHE A 73 7.58 4.14 20.48
CA PHE A 73 8.45 5.20 19.94
C PHE A 73 8.38 5.35 18.42
N LEU A 74 7.86 4.32 17.74
CA LEU A 74 7.93 4.16 16.28
C LEU A 74 6.59 4.47 15.58
N THR A 75 5.56 4.82 16.35
CA THR A 75 4.21 5.10 15.82
C THR A 75 4.16 6.21 14.78
N MET A 76 5.09 7.17 14.79
CA MET A 76 5.14 8.24 13.77
C MET A 76 5.72 7.77 12.43
N ILE A 77 6.42 6.63 12.39
CA ILE A 77 7.07 6.13 11.18
C ILE A 77 6.07 5.37 10.30
N ALA A 78 5.08 4.69 10.88
CA ALA A 78 4.08 3.94 10.10
C ALA A 78 3.34 4.80 9.05
N PRO A 79 2.85 6.02 9.36
CA PRO A 79 2.28 6.91 8.34
C PRO A 79 3.25 7.29 7.21
N ILE A 80 4.54 7.47 7.53
CA ILE A 80 5.57 7.79 6.52
C ILE A 80 5.75 6.62 5.57
N ILE A 81 5.80 5.40 6.08
CA ILE A 81 5.93 4.19 5.26
C ILE A 81 4.69 4.01 4.37
N ILE A 82 3.50 4.25 4.91
CA ILE A 82 2.26 4.24 4.11
C ILE A 82 2.31 5.30 3.02
N ALA A 83 2.76 6.52 3.33
CA ALA A 83 2.93 7.59 2.35
C ALA A 83 3.91 7.20 1.25
N ILE A 84 5.07 6.62 1.58
CA ILE A 84 6.03 6.09 0.60
C ILE A 84 5.38 5.02 -0.30
N LYS A 85 4.58 4.11 0.27
CA LYS A 85 3.84 3.10 -0.51
C LYS A 85 2.83 3.73 -1.47
N VAL A 86 2.15 4.80 -1.05
CA VAL A 86 1.23 5.56 -1.91
C VAL A 86 1.99 6.33 -3.00
N THR A 87 3.16 6.88 -2.69
CA THR A 87 4.05 7.48 -3.69
C THR A 87 4.48 6.45 -4.72
N PHE A 88 4.86 5.25 -4.29
CA PHE A 88 5.18 4.15 -5.20
C PHE A 88 3.97 3.74 -6.05
N LEU A 89 2.76 3.73 -5.50
CA LEU A 89 1.51 3.53 -6.26
C LEU A 89 1.36 4.57 -7.38
N GLY A 90 1.54 5.87 -7.08
CA GLY A 90 1.50 6.93 -8.09
C GLY A 90 2.57 6.74 -9.18
N PHE A 91 3.80 6.46 -8.76
CA PHE A 91 4.94 6.24 -9.65
C PHE A 91 4.71 5.07 -10.63
N SER A 92 4.33 3.91 -10.10
CA SER A 92 4.05 2.70 -10.88
C SER A 92 2.81 2.82 -11.76
N SER A 93 1.84 3.65 -11.37
CA SER A 93 0.67 3.94 -12.20
C SER A 93 1.07 4.61 -13.52
N VAL A 94 1.97 5.60 -13.45
CA VAL A 94 2.48 6.27 -14.66
C VAL A 94 3.30 5.30 -15.50
N PHE A 95 4.15 4.48 -14.88
CA PHE A 95 4.93 3.46 -15.57
C PHE A 95 4.05 2.54 -16.42
N LEU A 96 3.00 1.95 -15.85
CA LEU A 96 2.10 1.04 -16.58
C LEU A 96 1.37 1.72 -17.74
N LEU A 97 1.00 2.99 -17.57
CA LEU A 97 0.30 3.76 -18.60
C LEU A 97 1.22 4.16 -19.75
N VAL A 98 2.47 4.52 -19.46
CA VAL A 98 3.43 5.04 -20.44
C VAL A 98 4.18 3.91 -21.14
N GLN A 99 4.67 2.90 -20.42
CA GLN A 99 5.54 1.86 -20.97
C GLN A 99 4.78 0.66 -21.51
N HIS A 100 3.81 0.14 -20.76
CA HIS A 100 3.11 -1.08 -21.14
C HIS A 100 1.90 -0.83 -22.05
N HIS A 101 1.52 0.43 -22.29
CA HIS A 101 0.30 0.85 -23.00
C HIS A 101 -0.98 0.11 -22.57
N SER A 102 -0.96 -0.50 -21.39
CA SER A 102 -1.99 -1.44 -20.96
C SER A 102 -2.83 -0.79 -19.87
N ILE A 103 -3.71 0.11 -20.33
CA ILE A 103 -4.77 0.71 -19.51
C ILE A 103 -5.55 -0.36 -18.76
N LYS A 104 -5.71 -1.57 -19.34
CA LYS A 104 -6.38 -2.70 -18.69
C LYS A 104 -5.61 -3.20 -17.48
N LEU A 105 -4.29 -3.44 -17.59
CA LEU A 105 -3.46 -3.88 -16.46
C LEU A 105 -3.45 -2.83 -15.34
N TYR A 106 -3.34 -1.56 -15.70
CA TYR A 106 -3.41 -0.46 -14.75
C TYR A 106 -4.77 -0.38 -14.04
N ALA A 107 -5.87 -0.30 -14.80
CA ALA A 107 -7.19 0.04 -14.26
C ALA A 107 -7.88 -1.14 -13.56
N LEU A 108 -7.67 -2.37 -14.01
CA LEU A 108 -8.35 -3.55 -13.46
C LEU A 108 -7.54 -4.24 -12.36
N TRP A 109 -6.20 -4.20 -12.44
CA TRP A 109 -5.33 -4.91 -11.50
C TRP A 109 -4.53 -3.97 -10.62
N TRP A 110 -3.70 -3.10 -11.18
CA TRP A 110 -2.74 -2.40 -10.34
C TRP A 110 -3.39 -1.35 -9.42
N PHE A 111 -4.10 -0.38 -10.01
CA PHE A 111 -4.66 0.75 -9.28
C PHE A 111 -5.67 0.35 -8.18
N PRO A 112 -6.75 -0.42 -8.47
CA PRO A 112 -7.80 -0.65 -7.49
C PRO A 112 -7.31 -1.46 -6.28
N PHE A 113 -6.49 -2.49 -6.51
CA PHE A 113 -5.98 -3.34 -5.44
C PHE A 113 -4.92 -2.62 -4.61
N GLN A 114 -3.95 -1.94 -5.24
CA GLN A 114 -2.92 -1.20 -4.50
C GLN A 114 -3.51 -0.02 -3.72
N PHE A 115 -4.50 0.68 -4.28
CA PHE A 115 -5.23 1.73 -3.57
C PHE A 115 -5.97 1.17 -2.35
N LEU A 116 -6.68 0.04 -2.52
CA LEU A 116 -7.40 -0.60 -1.44
C LEU A 116 -6.44 -1.09 -0.34
N TYR A 117 -5.26 -1.63 -0.69
CA TYR A 117 -4.24 -1.96 0.31
C TYR A 117 -3.77 -0.74 1.08
N CYS A 118 -3.55 0.41 0.43
CA CYS A 118 -3.15 1.63 1.12
C CYS A 118 -4.22 2.05 2.14
N LEU A 119 -5.51 1.98 1.78
CA LEU A 119 -6.61 2.23 2.71
C LEU A 119 -6.62 1.24 3.88
N LEU A 120 -6.39 -0.05 3.60
CA LEU A 120 -6.34 -1.09 4.62
C LEU A 120 -5.12 -0.96 5.54
N LEU A 121 -3.97 -0.51 5.04
CA LEU A 121 -2.80 -0.21 5.87
C LEU A 121 -3.07 0.97 6.82
N ILE A 122 -3.79 2.01 6.37
CA ILE A 122 -4.23 3.12 7.24
C ILE A 122 -5.22 2.61 8.28
N ALA A 123 -6.17 1.75 7.89
CA ALA A 123 -7.11 1.12 8.82
C ALA A 123 -6.37 0.25 9.86
N LEU A 124 -5.37 -0.51 9.42
CA LEU A 124 -4.52 -1.35 10.26
C LEU A 124 -3.77 -0.49 11.27
N TYR A 125 -3.09 0.56 10.81
CA TYR A 125 -2.42 1.55 11.65
C TYR A 125 -3.36 2.15 12.71
N LYS A 126 -4.53 2.64 12.29
CA LYS A 126 -5.53 3.19 13.23
C LYS A 126 -6.02 2.16 14.25
N SER A 127 -6.20 0.92 13.82
CA SER A 127 -6.67 -0.16 14.70
C SER A 127 -5.59 -0.63 15.69
N GLY A 128 -4.32 -0.53 15.30
CA GLY A 128 -3.17 -0.90 16.12
C GLY A 128 -2.72 0.18 17.11
N GLN A 129 -3.17 1.43 16.95
CA GLN A 129 -2.84 2.50 17.89
C GLN A 129 -3.43 2.25 19.28
N ILE A 130 -2.56 2.21 20.29
CA ILE A 130 -2.96 2.20 21.70
C ILE A 130 -3.56 3.57 22.04
N ASN A 131 -4.82 3.59 22.49
CA ASN A 131 -5.54 4.80 22.87
C ASN A 131 -4.75 5.60 23.93
N ARG A 132 -4.16 6.75 23.54
CA ARG A 132 -3.56 7.74 24.44
C ARG A 132 -4.61 8.66 25.09
N SER A 133 -5.78 8.15 25.47
CA SER A 133 -6.68 8.93 26.33
C SER A 133 -6.16 8.81 27.75
N GLY A 134 -5.81 9.94 28.37
CA GLY A 134 -5.02 10.08 29.62
C GLY A 134 -5.61 9.49 30.91
N ARG A 135 -6.11 8.25 30.88
CA ARG A 135 -6.39 7.44 32.07
C ARG A 135 -5.51 6.19 32.04
N PRO A 136 -4.85 5.83 33.15
CA PRO A 136 -3.92 4.71 33.22
C PRO A 136 -4.72 3.41 33.32
N ILE A 137 -5.42 3.03 32.25
CA ILE A 137 -6.10 1.74 32.16
C ILE A 137 -5.34 0.97 31.09
N ARG A 138 -4.55 -0.01 31.55
CA ARG A 138 -3.91 -1.11 30.79
C ARG A 138 -4.36 -1.12 29.31
N GLY A 139 -3.60 -0.44 28.46
CA GLY A 139 -3.92 -0.19 27.06
C GLY A 139 -3.79 -1.46 26.23
N ALA A 140 -4.82 -2.29 26.22
CA ALA A 140 -4.90 -3.44 25.33
C ALA A 140 -5.21 -2.96 23.90
N VAL A 141 -4.37 -3.37 22.94
CA VAL A 141 -4.65 -3.19 21.51
C VAL A 141 -5.98 -3.88 21.20
N PRO A 142 -6.91 -3.25 20.46
CA PRO A 142 -8.19 -3.86 20.12
C PRO A 142 -8.01 -4.96 19.05
N TRP A 143 -7.48 -6.11 19.46
CA TRP A 143 -7.05 -7.22 18.59
C TRP A 143 -8.15 -7.71 17.64
N LYS A 144 -9.42 -7.68 18.06
CA LYS A 144 -10.57 -8.00 17.19
C LYS A 144 -10.62 -7.14 15.93
N LYS A 145 -10.30 -5.84 16.04
CA LYS A 145 -10.27 -4.91 14.89
C LYS A 145 -9.07 -5.16 14.00
N VAL A 146 -7.90 -5.40 14.59
CA VAL A 146 -6.67 -5.73 13.86
C VAL A 146 -6.87 -7.01 13.04
N VAL A 147 -7.39 -8.07 13.66
CA VAL A 147 -7.69 -9.34 12.99
C VAL A 147 -8.71 -9.15 11.88
N ALA A 148 -9.77 -8.36 12.08
CA ALA A 148 -10.75 -8.07 11.03
C ALA A 148 -10.12 -7.37 9.81
N VAL A 149 -9.21 -6.41 10.03
CA VAL A 149 -8.49 -5.75 8.93
C VAL A 149 -7.56 -6.73 8.22
N LEU A 150 -6.85 -7.60 8.95
CA LEU A 150 -5.99 -8.62 8.35
C LEU A 150 -6.79 -9.62 7.50
N ILE A 151 -7.96 -10.06 7.96
CA ILE A 151 -8.85 -10.92 7.16
C ILE A 151 -9.24 -10.19 5.86
N LEU A 152 -9.65 -8.93 5.96
CA LEU A 152 -10.02 -8.14 4.79
C LEU A 152 -8.85 -7.96 3.80
N MET A 153 -7.62 -7.75 4.29
CA MET A 153 -6.42 -7.70 3.46
C MET A 153 -6.17 -9.01 2.71
N ASN A 154 -6.40 -10.16 3.36
CA ASN A 154 -6.28 -11.47 2.70
C ASN A 154 -7.36 -11.67 1.62
N VAL A 155 -8.60 -11.22 1.85
CA VAL A 155 -9.67 -11.26 0.85
C VAL A 155 -9.29 -10.44 -0.39
N VAL A 156 -8.75 -9.23 -0.18
CA VAL A 156 -8.26 -8.37 -1.27
C VAL A 156 -7.10 -9.03 -2.02
N PHE A 157 -6.19 -9.71 -1.31
CA PHE A 157 -5.09 -10.46 -1.91
C PHE A 157 -5.52 -11.64 -2.77
N ILE A 158 -6.51 -12.40 -2.31
CA ILE A 158 -7.09 -13.48 -3.12
C ILE A 158 -7.75 -12.89 -4.38
N GLY A 159 -8.49 -11.79 -4.23
CA GLY A 159 -9.10 -11.06 -5.35
C GLY A 159 -8.07 -10.56 -6.36
N GLU A 160 -6.95 -10.00 -5.90
CA GLU A 160 -5.87 -9.51 -6.76
C GLU A 160 -5.29 -10.66 -7.60
N ASN A 161 -4.97 -11.79 -6.96
CA ASN A 161 -4.40 -12.96 -7.65
C ASN A 161 -5.39 -13.60 -8.64
N PHE A 162 -6.70 -13.55 -8.32
CA PHE A 162 -7.74 -13.96 -9.25
C PHE A 162 -7.78 -13.08 -10.49
N VAL A 163 -7.73 -11.76 -10.33
CA VAL A 163 -7.69 -10.81 -11.45
C VAL A 163 -6.42 -10.94 -12.28
N ILE A 164 -5.25 -11.10 -11.64
CA ILE A 164 -3.98 -11.39 -12.34
C ILE A 164 -4.15 -12.65 -13.20
N SER A 165 -4.72 -13.72 -12.66
CA SER A 165 -4.89 -14.97 -13.40
C SER A 165 -5.84 -14.85 -14.60
N TYR A 166 -6.73 -13.87 -14.59
CA TYR A 166 -7.63 -13.58 -15.71
C TYR A 166 -6.99 -12.66 -16.76
N LEU A 167 -6.18 -11.68 -16.34
CA LEU A 167 -5.57 -10.69 -17.23
C LEU A 167 -4.33 -11.23 -17.96
N PHE A 168 -3.55 -12.10 -17.33
CA PHE A 168 -2.32 -12.69 -17.89
C PHE A 168 -2.55 -14.11 -18.41
N LYS A 169 -3.68 -14.31 -19.11
CA LYS A 169 -4.11 -15.59 -19.65
C LYS A 169 -3.65 -15.79 -21.08
#